data_AF-A0A8J7ELE7-F1
#
_entry.id   AF-A0A8J7ELE7-F1
#
_cell.length_a   1.000
_cell.length_b   1.000
_cell.length_c   1.000
_cell.angle_alpha   90.00
_cell.angle_beta   90.00
_cell.angle_gamma   90.00
#
_symmetry.space_group_name_H-M   'P 1'
#
loop_
_entity.id
_entity.type
_entity.pdbx_description
1 polymer ?
#
loop_
_entity_poly.entity_id
_entity_poly.type
_entity_poly.pdbx_seq_one_letter_code
_entity_poly.pdbx_strand_id
1 'polypeptide(L)'
;MQGNVAEIIRALMETQQLSVRKVSARIAEQHGGSVHGYTQQVSRILNDPTYDPSLSTVRKILSALNVSFWQMSIMPPPNTHVDVDTLGDRLDRLTAEVADLKLGLADLHQAITTLIHQGRSADAAATPHLVD
;
A
#
# COMPACT_ATOMS: atom_id res chain seq x y z
N MET A 1 -12.40 -15.31 2.28
CA MET A 1 -11.81 -14.08 2.84
C MET A 1 -11.02 -14.30 4.14
N GLN A 2 -11.23 -15.40 4.88
CA GLN A 2 -10.65 -15.63 6.23
C GLN A 2 -9.16 -16.04 6.25
N GLY A 3 -8.66 -16.80 5.27
CA GLY A 3 -7.22 -17.14 5.19
C GLY A 3 -6.31 -15.93 4.96
N ASN A 4 -6.86 -14.82 4.43
CA ASN A 4 -6.07 -13.68 4.00
C ASN A 4 -5.54 -12.85 5.19
N VAL A 5 -6.26 -12.75 6.32
CA VAL A 5 -5.88 -11.85 7.42
C VAL A 5 -4.68 -12.39 8.20
N ALA A 6 -4.68 -13.69 8.53
CA ALA A 6 -3.56 -14.32 9.23
C ALA A 6 -2.30 -14.34 8.37
N GLU A 7 -2.45 -14.58 7.06
CA GLU A 7 -1.36 -14.50 6.08
C GLU A 7 -0.78 -13.09 5.98
N ILE A 8 -1.63 -12.06 5.86
CA ILE A 8 -1.20 -10.66 5.82
C ILE A 8 -0.46 -10.28 7.12
N ILE A 9 -1.00 -10.61 8.28
CA ILE A 9 -0.36 -10.30 9.58
C ILE A 9 0.99 -11.01 9.67
N ARG A 10 1.08 -12.29 9.26
CA ARG A 10 2.32 -13.07 9.27
C ARG A 10 3.37 -12.47 8.32
N ALA A 11 2.98 -12.18 7.09
CA ALA A 11 3.86 -11.54 6.10
C ALA A 11 4.38 -10.17 6.58
N LEU A 12 3.53 -9.35 7.20
CA LEU A 12 3.93 -8.06 7.76
C LEU A 12 4.86 -8.19 8.96
N MET A 13 4.62 -9.16 9.84
CA MET A 13 5.49 -9.45 10.98
C MET A 13 6.87 -9.94 10.53
N GLU A 14 6.92 -10.83 9.53
CA GLU A 14 8.17 -11.32 8.93
C GLU A 14 8.95 -10.19 8.28
N THR A 15 8.29 -9.38 7.45
CA THR A 15 8.90 -8.22 6.77
C THR A 15 9.53 -7.24 7.77
N GLN A 16 8.90 -7.03 8.92
CA GLN A 16 9.38 -6.09 9.94
C GLN A 16 10.22 -6.75 11.04
N GLN A 17 10.48 -8.06 10.95
CA GLN A 17 11.14 -8.86 11.99
C GLN A 17 10.53 -8.66 13.38
N LEU A 18 9.20 -8.55 13.47
CA LEU A 18 8.47 -8.33 14.72
C LEU A 18 7.93 -9.65 15.27
N SER A 19 8.22 -9.91 16.54
CA SER A 19 7.61 -11.03 17.26
C SER A 19 6.20 -10.71 17.73
N VAL A 20 5.38 -11.75 17.97
CA VAL A 20 4.03 -11.62 18.55
C VAL A 20 4.06 -10.78 19.83
N ARG A 21 5.07 -10.98 20.68
CA ARG A 21 5.24 -10.24 21.93
C ARG A 21 5.45 -8.74 21.68
N LYS A 22 6.26 -8.37 20.69
CA LYS A 22 6.56 -6.97 20.35
C LYS A 22 5.35 -6.28 19.73
N VAL A 23 4.60 -6.99 18.87
CA VAL A 23 3.31 -6.51 18.33
C VAL A 23 2.31 -6.30 19.47
N SER A 24 2.17 -7.27 20.36
CA SER A 24 1.22 -7.22 21.49
C SER A 24 1.54 -6.10 22.48
N ALA A 25 2.83 -5.85 22.74
CA ALA A 25 3.28 -4.73 23.56
C ALA A 25 2.89 -3.39 22.95
N ARG A 26 3.10 -3.21 21.63
CA ARG A 26 2.69 -2.01 20.90
C ARG A 26 1.17 -1.81 20.91
N ILE A 27 0.39 -2.87 20.76
CA ILE A 27 -1.07 -2.76 20.83
C ILE A 27 -1.50 -2.27 22.23
N ALA A 28 -0.91 -2.83 23.29
CA ALA A 28 -1.22 -2.41 24.66
C ALA A 28 -0.83 -0.96 24.95
N GLU A 29 0.32 -0.51 24.44
CA GLU A 29 0.79 0.87 24.55
C GLU A 29 -0.15 1.86 23.85
N GLN A 30 -0.63 1.52 22.65
CA GLN A 30 -1.47 2.40 21.83
C GLN A 30 -2.94 2.42 22.24
N HIS A 31 -3.50 1.27 22.63
CA HIS A 31 -4.94 1.08 22.78
C HIS A 31 -5.35 0.73 24.21
N GLY A 32 -4.39 0.68 25.14
CA GLY A 32 -4.60 0.20 26.51
C GLY A 32 -4.88 -1.31 26.56
N GLY A 33 -4.88 -1.86 27.78
CA GLY A 33 -5.10 -3.29 28.05
C GLY A 33 -3.81 -4.03 28.37
N SER A 34 -3.88 -5.37 28.37
CA SER A 34 -2.75 -6.21 28.79
C SER A 34 -1.99 -6.80 27.61
N VAL A 35 -0.65 -6.73 27.67
CA VAL A 35 0.25 -7.39 26.69
C VAL A 35 -0.05 -8.89 26.59
N HIS A 36 -0.34 -9.52 27.74
CA HIS A 36 -0.69 -10.94 27.78
C HIS A 36 -1.99 -11.23 27.03
N GLY A 37 -3.03 -10.41 27.21
CA GLY A 37 -4.30 -10.56 26.49
C GLY A 37 -4.15 -10.41 24.98
N TYR A 38 -3.39 -9.41 24.53
CA TYR A 38 -3.09 -9.26 23.10
C TYR A 38 -2.21 -10.38 22.55
N THR A 39 -1.27 -10.91 23.35
CA THR A 39 -0.45 -12.07 22.95
C THR A 39 -1.34 -13.28 22.68
N GLN A 40 -2.30 -13.57 23.55
CA GLN A 40 -3.26 -14.65 23.33
C GLN A 40 -4.11 -14.41 22.08
N GLN A 41 -4.60 -13.19 21.87
CA GLN A 41 -5.42 -12.85 20.70
C GLN A 41 -4.63 -12.98 19.39
N VAL A 42 -3.42 -12.43 19.31
CA VAL A 42 -2.58 -12.50 18.11
C VAL A 42 -2.17 -13.94 17.84
N SER A 43 -1.75 -14.70 18.85
CA SER A 43 -1.43 -16.12 18.69
C SER A 43 -2.63 -16.94 18.22
N ARG A 44 -3.84 -16.61 18.68
CA ARG A 44 -5.05 -17.28 18.22
C ARG A 44 -5.33 -17.01 16.75
N ILE A 45 -5.21 -15.75 16.30
CA ILE A 45 -5.37 -15.38 14.89
C ILE A 45 -4.36 -16.09 13.98
N LEU A 46 -3.12 -16.23 14.45
CA LEU A 46 -2.06 -16.82 13.64
C LEU A 46 -2.12 -18.35 13.54
N ASN A 47 -2.68 -19.02 14.55
CA ASN A 47 -2.60 -20.48 14.69
C ASN A 47 -3.94 -21.20 14.59
N ASP A 48 -5.07 -20.51 14.78
CA ASP A 48 -6.40 -21.08 14.67
C ASP A 48 -7.04 -20.62 13.34
N PRO A 49 -7.06 -21.48 12.30
CA PRO A 49 -7.62 -21.13 10.99
C PRO A 49 -9.14 -20.97 11.02
N THR A 50 -9.81 -21.43 12.08
CA THR A 50 -11.27 -21.30 12.25
C THR A 50 -11.66 -20.09 13.08
N TYR A 51 -10.68 -19.41 13.68
CA TYR A 51 -10.92 -18.22 14.46
C TYR A 51 -11.21 -17.02 13.56
N ASP A 52 -12.37 -16.40 13.77
CA ASP A 52 -12.77 -15.18 13.08
C ASP A 52 -12.51 -13.95 13.98
N PRO A 53 -11.40 -13.22 13.77
CA PRO A 53 -11.12 -12.05 14.57
C PRO A 53 -12.08 -10.91 14.25
N SER A 54 -12.51 -10.21 15.29
CA SER A 54 -13.25 -8.96 15.10
C SER A 54 -12.44 -7.96 14.28
N LEU A 55 -13.12 -7.16 13.45
CA LEU A 55 -12.48 -6.09 12.68
C LEU A 55 -11.71 -5.11 13.58
N SER A 56 -12.20 -4.86 14.79
CA SER A 56 -11.50 -4.02 15.79
C SER A 56 -10.15 -4.62 16.19
N THR A 57 -10.11 -5.93 16.44
CA THR A 57 -8.87 -6.65 16.76
C THR A 57 -7.89 -6.60 15.58
N VAL A 58 -8.36 -6.84 14.37
CA VAL A 58 -7.52 -6.76 13.16
C VAL A 58 -6.97 -5.36 12.98
N ARG A 59 -7.78 -4.31 13.14
CA ARG A 59 -7.33 -2.91 13.04
C ARG A 59 -6.25 -2.57 14.05
N LYS A 60 -6.37 -3.04 15.30
CA LYS A 60 -5.34 -2.84 16.34
C LYS A 60 -4.03 -3.53 16.00
N ILE A 61 -4.09 -4.75 15.48
CA ILE A 61 -2.90 -5.50 15.06
C ILE A 61 -2.24 -4.80 13.86
N LEU A 62 -3.03 -4.46 12.85
CA LEU A 62 -2.54 -3.73 11.69
C LEU A 62 -1.98 -2.35 12.08
N SER A 63 -2.57 -1.63 13.05
CA SER A 63 -2.00 -0.35 13.50
C SER A 63 -0.65 -0.53 14.18
N ALA A 64 -0.49 -1.57 15.00
CA ALA A 64 0.78 -1.88 15.67
C ALA A 64 1.87 -2.35 14.69
N LEU A 65 1.47 -2.99 13.59
CA LEU A 65 2.33 -3.34 12.45
C LEU A 65 2.57 -2.15 11.51
N ASN A 66 1.65 -1.20 11.42
CA ASN A 66 1.78 -0.01 10.57
C ASN A 66 2.63 1.11 11.20
N VAL A 67 3.15 0.89 12.41
CA VAL A 67 4.16 1.77 13.01
C VAL A 67 5.44 1.78 12.19
N SER A 68 5.73 0.79 11.34
CA SER A 68 7.06 0.69 10.72
C SER A 68 7.11 0.60 9.20
N PHE A 69 6.00 0.53 8.46
CA PHE A 69 6.10 0.62 6.98
C PHE A 69 6.64 2.00 6.56
N TRP A 70 6.22 3.06 7.26
CA TRP A 70 6.78 4.40 7.05
C TRP A 70 7.93 4.73 8.02
N GLN A 71 7.94 4.27 9.29
CA GLN A 71 9.07 4.59 10.18
C GLN A 71 10.38 3.85 9.83
N MET A 72 10.38 2.68 9.19
CA MET A 72 11.66 2.08 8.76
C MET A 72 12.33 2.84 7.61
N SER A 73 11.57 3.59 6.81
CA SER A 73 12.12 4.43 5.74
C SER A 73 12.38 5.88 6.19
N ILE A 74 12.02 6.24 7.43
CA ILE A 74 12.10 7.62 7.94
C ILE A 74 12.72 7.70 9.36
N MET A 75 13.29 6.62 9.93
CA MET A 75 14.12 6.73 11.13
C MET A 75 15.60 6.68 10.77
N PRO A 76 16.30 7.83 10.76
CA PRO A 76 17.72 7.83 11.00
C PRO A 76 17.97 7.51 12.50
N PRO A 77 19.21 7.14 12.88
CA PRO A 77 19.58 6.72 14.24
C PRO A 77 19.15 7.73 15.32
N PRO A 78 19.12 7.35 16.61
CA PRO A 78 18.45 8.08 17.70
C PRO A 78 18.96 9.50 18.01
N ASN A 79 19.84 10.08 17.20
CA ASN A 79 20.34 11.45 17.30
C ASN A 79 20.12 12.29 16.02
N THR A 80 19.26 11.86 15.10
CA THR A 80 19.02 12.61 13.86
C THR A 80 17.61 13.19 13.87
N HIS A 81 17.53 14.50 14.04
CA HIS A 81 16.29 15.26 13.86
C HIS A 81 15.90 15.14 12.38
N VAL A 82 14.85 14.39 12.07
CA VAL A 82 14.26 14.42 10.73
C VAL A 82 13.54 15.76 10.62
N ASP A 83 14.12 16.66 9.84
CA ASP A 83 13.56 17.96 9.60
C ASP A 83 12.26 17.82 8.80
N VAL A 84 11.15 18.27 9.39
CA VAL A 84 9.81 18.20 8.80
C VAL A 84 9.78 18.95 7.48
N ASP A 85 10.60 19.99 7.34
CA ASP A 85 10.71 20.79 6.13
C ASP A 85 11.29 19.96 4.97
N THR A 86 12.30 19.11 5.23
CA THR A 86 12.84 18.19 4.22
C THR A 86 11.81 17.14 3.78
N LEU A 87 10.90 16.75 4.67
CA LEU A 87 9.80 15.85 4.33
C LEU A 87 8.75 16.54 3.46
N GLY A 88 8.45 17.82 3.76
CA GLY A 88 7.60 18.70 2.95
C GLY A 88 8.13 18.82 1.52
N ASP A 89 9.41 19.16 1.37
CA ASP A 89 10.06 19.31 0.06
C ASP A 89 9.98 18.03 -0.78
N ARG A 90 10.15 16.86 -0.14
CA ARG A 90 10.06 15.56 -0.82
C ARG A 90 8.63 15.23 -1.23
N LEU A 91 7.64 15.58 -0.41
CA LEU A 91 6.23 15.38 -0.72
C LEU A 91 5.79 16.28 -1.89
N ASP A 92 6.21 17.54 -1.87
CA ASP A 92 5.92 18.50 -2.93
C ASP A 92 6.53 18.06 -4.26
N ARG A 93 7.78 17.57 -4.22
CA ARG A 93 8.44 17.01 -5.39
C ARG A 93 7.72 15.78 -5.95
N LEU A 94 7.33 14.83 -5.09
CA LEU A 94 6.57 13.66 -5.53
C LEU A 94 5.20 14.05 -6.10
N THR A 95 4.57 15.09 -5.55
CA THR A 95 3.30 15.62 -6.04
C THR A 95 3.46 16.21 -7.44
N ALA A 96 4.55 16.94 -7.68
CA ALA A 96 4.88 17.48 -9.00
C ALA A 96 5.17 16.35 -10.01
N GLU A 97 6.00 15.37 -9.65
CA GLU A 97 6.32 14.23 -10.53
C GLU A 97 5.06 13.42 -10.91
N VAL A 98 4.12 13.24 -9.98
CA VAL A 98 2.83 12.58 -10.26
C VAL A 98 1.95 13.44 -11.19
N ALA A 99 1.96 14.76 -11.06
CA ALA A 99 1.22 15.64 -11.95
C ALA A 99 1.78 15.56 -13.39
N ASP A 100 3.10 15.58 -13.54
CA ASP A 100 3.77 15.43 -14.83
C ASP A 100 3.48 14.08 -15.49
N LEU A 101 3.51 12.99 -14.71
CA LEU A 101 3.15 11.66 -15.22
C LEU A 101 1.69 11.59 -15.68
N LYS A 102 0.76 12.25 -14.98
CA LYS A 102 -0.65 12.32 -15.39
C LYS A 102 -0.82 13.07 -16.70
N LEU A 103 -0.09 14.17 -16.89
CA LEU A 103 -0.09 14.92 -18.15
C LEU A 103 0.47 14.07 -19.29
N GLY A 104 1.64 13.44 -19.09
CA GLY A 104 2.23 12.57 -20.10
C GLY A 104 1.32 11.38 -20.48
N LEU A 105 0.58 10.82 -19.51
CA LEU A 105 -0.40 9.78 -19.78
C LEU A 105 -1.59 10.29 -20.62
N ALA A 106 -2.07 11.51 -20.36
CA ALA A 106 -3.13 12.13 -21.14
C ALA A 106 -2.68 12.39 -22.58
N ASP A 107 -1.46 12.90 -22.77
CA ASP A 107 -0.87 13.14 -24.09
C ASP A 107 -0.70 11.83 -24.89
N LEU A 108 -0.20 10.78 -24.23
CA LEU A 108 -0.09 9.45 -24.85
C LEU A 108 -1.46 8.90 -25.25
N HIS A 109 -2.47 9.03 -24.39
CA HIS A 109 -3.83 8.60 -24.70
C HIS A 109 -4.41 9.37 -25.91
N GLN A 110 -4.17 10.67 -26.00
CA GLN A 110 -4.59 11.49 -27.14
C GLN A 110 -3.83 11.11 -28.43
N ALA A 111 -2.53 10.87 -28.36
CA ALA A 111 -1.73 10.42 -29.50
C ALA A 111 -2.21 9.07 -30.04
N ILE A 112 -2.48 8.10 -29.14
CA ILE A 112 -3.04 6.79 -29.51
C ILE A 112 -4.42 6.96 -30.18
N THR A 113 -5.29 7.78 -29.59
CA THR A 113 -6.64 8.03 -30.15
C THR A 113 -6.55 8.64 -31.55
N THR A 114 -5.61 9.56 -31.76
CA THR A 114 -5.36 10.20 -33.04
C THR A 114 -4.83 9.19 -34.07
N LEU A 115 -3.87 8.35 -33.69
CA LEU A 115 -3.35 7.28 -34.55
C LEU A 115 -4.42 6.26 -34.93
N ILE A 116 -5.31 5.88 -34.02
CA ILE A 116 -6.45 4.99 -34.30
C ILE A 116 -7.40 5.63 -35.32
N HIS A 117 -7.70 6.93 -35.18
CA HIS A 117 -8.54 7.66 -36.14
C HIS A 117 -7.88 7.82 -37.52
N GLN A 118 -6.56 8.04 -37.54
CA GLN A 118 -5.78 8.12 -38.78
C GLN A 118 -5.69 6.75 -39.47
N GLY A 119 -5.45 5.67 -38.74
CA GLY A 119 -5.43 4.30 -39.26
C GLY A 119 -6.77 3.87 -39.86
N ARG A 120 -7.90 4.25 -39.23
CA ARG A 120 -9.24 4.02 -39.78
C ARG A 120 -9.52 4.84 -41.04
N SER A 121 -9.01 6.08 -41.11
CA SER A 121 -9.16 6.93 -42.30
C SER A 121 -8.32 6.42 -43.49
N ALA A 122 -7.17 5.80 -43.22
CA ALA A 122 -6.32 5.19 -44.25
C ALA A 122 -6.92 3.88 -44.81
N ASP A 123 -7.57 3.08 -43.98
CA ASP A 123 -8.25 1.84 -44.39
C ASP A 123 -9.52 2.13 -45.21
N ALA A 124 -10.27 3.19 -44.88
CA ALA A 124 -11.44 3.64 -45.64
C ALA A 124 -11.10 4.24 -47.02
N ALA A 125 -9.88 4.77 -47.21
CA ALA A 125 -9.40 5.28 -48.49
C ALA A 125 -8.83 4.18 -49.41
N ALA A 126 -8.57 2.98 -48.86
CA ALA A 126 -7.92 1.87 -49.56
C ALA A 126 -8.88 0.84 -50.17
N THR A 127 -10.20 1.03 -50.07
CA THR A 127 -11.18 0.27 -50.88
C THR A 127 -11.35 0.93 -52.26
N PRO A 128 -10.71 0.42 -53.32
CA PRO A 128 -11.10 0.78 -54.68
C PRO A 128 -12.50 0.21 -54.91
N HIS A 129 -13.45 1.09 -55.18
CA HIS A 129 -14.69 0.71 -55.83
C HIS A 129 -14.32 0.13 -57.20
N LEU A 130 -14.30 -1.20 -57.31
CA LEU A 130 -14.21 -1.91 -58.57
C LEU A 130 -15.49 -2.72 -58.76
N VAL A 131 -16.21 -2.38 -59.84
CA VAL A 131 -17.19 -3.17 -60.63
C VAL A 131 -18.54 -3.44 -59.92
N ASP A 132 -19.72 -3.15 -60.48
CA ASP A 132 -20.21 -2.83 -61.84
C ASP A 132 -21.17 -1.64 -61.84
#